data_AF-A0A524ACG4-F1
#
_entry.id   AF-A0A524ACG4-F1
#
_cell.length_a   1.000
_cell.length_b   1.000
_cell.length_c   1.000
_cell.angle_alpha   90.00
_cell.angle_beta   90.00
_cell.angle_gamma   90.00
#
_symmetry.space_group_name_H-M   'P 1'
#
loop_
_entity.id
_entity.type
_entity.pdbx_description
1 polymer ?
#
loop_
_entity_poly.entity_id
_entity_poly.type
_entity_poly.pdbx_seq_one_letter_code
_entity_poly.pdbx_strand_id
1 'polypeptide(L)' 'MARWLSSPAGGKALAGLSLWVWLRLEPNLTGRIVSAIPEGRIAEPEEIVGAVLFLASDASNFVTGQTIYVDGGFLAN' A
#
# COMPACT_ATOMS: atom_id res chain seq x y z
N MET A 1 25.93 11.09 -4.05
CA MET A 1 26.52 10.34 -2.92
C MET A 1 25.51 10.32 -1.78
N ALA A 2 24.50 9.46 -1.88
CA ALA A 2 23.31 9.48 -1.03
C ALA A 2 23.57 8.72 0.28
N ARG A 3 23.65 9.49 1.36
CA ARG A 3 23.89 9.08 2.75
C ARG A 3 22.64 8.43 3.37
N TRP A 4 22.11 7.38 2.74
CA TRP A 4 20.96 6.60 3.23
C TRP A 4 21.31 5.12 3.48
N LEU A 5 22.58 4.73 3.30
CA LEU A 5 23.04 3.34 3.46
C LEU A 5 23.44 2.95 4.90
N SER A 6 23.47 3.85 5.87
CA SER A 6 23.80 3.54 7.26
C SER A 6 22.57 3.60 8.17
N SER A 7 21.79 2.52 8.20
CA SER A 7 20.97 2.18 9.37
C SER A 7 21.11 0.68 9.63
N PRO A 8 21.48 0.26 10.86
CA PRO A 8 21.73 -1.14 11.20
C PRO A 8 20.44 -1.79 11.72
N ALA A 9 19.63 -2.31 10.81
CA ALA A 9 18.64 -3.35 11.10
C ALA A 9 18.31 -4.06 9.78
N GLY A 10 18.33 -5.39 9.81
CA GLY A 10 18.40 -6.28 8.64
C GLY A 10 17.32 -6.06 7.58
N GLY A 11 17.73 -6.19 6.32
CA GLY A 11 16.83 -6.14 5.14
C GLY A 11 17.45 -5.41 3.95
N LYS A 12 18.60 -5.85 3.43
CA LYS A 12 19.28 -5.14 2.31
C LYS A 12 19.65 -6.01 1.10
N ALA A 13 18.95 -7.11 0.84
CA ALA A 13 19.23 -7.94 -0.33
C ALA A 13 18.29 -7.72 -1.54
N LEU A 14 17.18 -6.98 -1.40
CA LEU A 14 16.08 -7.01 -2.39
C LEU A 14 15.56 -5.62 -2.80
N ALA A 15 16.46 -4.65 -2.99
CA ALA A 15 16.14 -3.25 -3.33
C ALA A 15 15.38 -3.04 -4.68
N GLY A 16 14.94 -4.10 -5.35
CA GLY A 16 14.18 -4.04 -6.60
C GLY A 16 12.88 -4.84 -6.62
N LEU A 17 12.44 -5.42 -5.49
CA LEU A 17 11.19 -6.18 -5.42
C LEU A 17 10.03 -5.29 -4.95
N SER A 18 8.85 -5.48 -5.56
CA SER A 18 7.64 -4.74 -5.20
C SER A 18 7.24 -5.00 -3.76
N LEU A 19 6.57 -4.04 -3.12
CA LEU A 19 6.07 -4.13 -1.74
C LEU A 19 5.32 -5.45 -1.46
N TRP A 20 4.57 -5.91 -2.45
CA TRP A 20 3.85 -7.19 -2.46
C TRP A 20 4.74 -8.42 -2.27
N VAL A 21 5.92 -8.42 -2.88
CA VAL A 21 6.88 -9.51 -2.73
C VAL A 21 7.49 -9.48 -1.32
N TRP A 22 7.76 -8.30 -0.77
CA TRP A 22 8.26 -8.16 0.59
C TRP A 22 7.28 -8.66 1.65
N LEU A 23 6.00 -8.33 1.53
CA LEU A 23 4.96 -8.83 2.45
C LEU A 23 4.89 -10.36 2.41
N ARG A 24 5.04 -10.98 1.23
CA ARG A 24 5.05 -12.43 1.12
C ARG A 24 6.27 -13.09 1.77
N LEU A 25 7.40 -12.39 1.84
CA LEU A 25 8.65 -12.90 2.39
C LEU A 25 8.79 -12.70 3.92
N GLU A 26 7.99 -11.81 4.51
CA GLU A 26 8.04 -11.48 5.94
C GLU A 26 6.68 -11.73 6.63
N PRO A 27 6.38 -12.98 7.04
CA PRO A 27 5.06 -13.36 7.57
C PRO A 27 4.64 -12.57 8.82
N ASN A 28 5.59 -12.24 9.69
CA ASN A 28 5.32 -11.48 10.92
C ASN A 28 4.90 -10.04 10.62
N LEU A 29 5.47 -9.42 9.57
CA LEU A 29 5.09 -8.08 9.14
C LEU A 29 3.69 -8.10 8.50
N THR A 30 3.42 -9.09 7.67
CA THR A 30 2.12 -9.27 7.02
C THR A 30 1.01 -9.48 8.03
N GLY A 31 1.21 -10.31 9.06
CA GLY A 31 0.23 -10.51 10.11
C GLY A 31 -0.14 -9.21 10.84
N ARG A 32 0.85 -8.37 11.14
CA ARG A 32 0.63 -7.08 11.79
C ARG A 32 -0.16 -6.11 10.91
N ILE A 33 0.18 -6.02 9.63
CA ILE A 33 -0.53 -5.15 8.68
C ILE A 33 -1.97 -5.63 8.51
N VAL A 34 -2.16 -6.93 8.28
CA VAL A 34 -3.48 -7.54 8.11
C VAL A 34 -4.35 -7.32 9.34
N SER A 35 -3.81 -7.43 10.56
CA SER A 35 -4.58 -7.21 11.79
C SER A 35 -5.09 -5.77 11.97
N ALA A 36 -4.45 -4.80 11.30
CA ALA A 36 -4.84 -3.40 11.36
C ALA A 36 -5.83 -3.01 10.24
N ILE A 37 -6.02 -3.87 9.23
CA ILE A 37 -6.98 -3.66 8.15
C ILE A 37 -8.30 -4.34 8.55
N PRO A 38 -9.42 -3.60 8.70
CA PRO A 38 -10.72 -4.18 9.00
C PRO A 38 -11.16 -5.31 8.06
N GLU A 39 -10.87 -5.18 6.76
CA GLU A 39 -11.11 -6.25 5.76
C GLU A 39 -10.27 -7.52 5.99
N GLY A 40 -9.29 -7.50 6.90
CA GLY A 40 -8.53 -8.67 7.31
C GLY A 40 -7.62 -9.25 6.23
N ARG A 41 -7.27 -8.46 5.22
CA ARG A 41 -6.37 -8.85 4.12
C ARG A 41 -5.76 -7.64 3.45
N ILE A 42 -4.73 -7.88 2.64
CA ILE A 42 -4.17 -6.86 1.74
C ILE A 42 -4.90 -6.99 0.39
N ALA A 43 -5.30 -5.87 -0.21
CA ALA A 43 -6.11 -5.84 -1.43
C ALA A 43 -5.28 -6.01 -2.70
N GLU A 44 -5.70 -6.88 -3.63
CA GLU A 44 -4.99 -7.07 -4.90
C GLU A 44 -4.99 -5.79 -5.75
N PRO A 45 -4.00 -5.57 -6.64
CA PRO A 45 -3.90 -4.36 -7.45
C PRO A 45 -5.17 -4.03 -8.24
N GLU A 46 -5.89 -5.05 -8.71
CA GLU A 46 -7.13 -4.93 -9.48
C GLU A 46 -8.24 -4.22 -8.68
N GLU A 47 -8.21 -4.31 -7.36
CA GLU A 47 -9.20 -3.66 -6.47
C GLU A 47 -9.00 -2.14 -6.39
N ILE A 48 -7.80 -1.65 -6.73
CA ILE A 48 -7.48 -0.21 -6.76
C ILE A 48 -7.92 0.43 -8.09
N VAL A 49 -8.02 -0.37 -9.16
CA VAL A 49 -8.30 0.11 -10.52
C VAL A 49 -9.59 0.91 -10.59
N GLY A 50 -10.64 0.49 -9.87
CA GLY A 50 -11.92 1.21 -9.87
C GLY A 50 -11.81 2.66 -9.39
N ALA A 51 -11.05 2.90 -8.32
CA ALA A 51 -10.83 4.25 -7.80
C ALA A 51 -9.98 5.10 -8.75
N VAL A 52 -8.98 4.51 -9.39
CA VAL A 52 -8.16 5.18 -10.41
C VAL A 52 -9.01 5.56 -11.62
N LEU A 53 -9.83 4.63 -12.12
CA LEU A 53 -10.73 4.88 -13.25
C LEU A 53 -11.76 5.97 -12.91
N PHE A 54 -12.33 5.95 -11.70
CA PHE A 54 -13.22 7.01 -11.24
C PHE A 54 -12.53 8.38 -11.35
N LEU A 55 -11.35 8.53 -10.73
CA LEU A 55 -10.58 9.78 -10.71
C LEU A 55 -10.07 10.21 -12.10
N ALA A 56 -9.88 9.28 -13.03
CA ALA A 56 -9.45 9.56 -14.39
C ALA A 56 -10.62 9.83 -15.35
N SER A 57 -11.86 9.71 -14.90
CA SER A 57 -13.06 9.83 -15.74
C SER A 57 -13.83 11.13 -15.50
N ASP A 58 -14.79 11.41 -16.39
CA ASP A 58 -15.72 12.54 -16.22
C ASP A 58 -16.61 12.40 -14.98
N ALA A 59 -16.73 11.21 -14.39
CA ALA A 59 -17.50 10.99 -13.16
C ALA A 59 -16.93 11.78 -11.96
N SER A 60 -15.67 12.21 -12.03
CA SER A 60 -15.01 13.00 -10.98
C SER A 60 -14.76 14.45 -11.37
N ASN A 61 -15.49 15.04 -12.35
CA ASN A 61 -15.12 16.37 -12.90
C ASN A 61 -15.11 17.53 -11.87
N PHE A 62 -15.84 17.36 -10.76
CA PHE A 62 -15.92 18.37 -9.69
C PHE A 62 -15.22 17.90 -8.40
N VAL A 63 -14.51 16.77 -8.44
CA VAL A 63 -13.71 16.24 -7.33
C VAL A 63 -12.27 16.68 -7.52
N THR A 64 -11.84 17.68 -6.76
CA THR A 64 -10.48 18.21 -6.78
C THR A 64 -9.95 18.48 -5.38
N GLY A 65 -8.63 18.40 -5.21
CA GLY A 65 -7.96 18.62 -3.92
C GLY A 65 -8.27 17.57 -2.85
N GLN A 66 -8.85 16.43 -3.22
CA GLN A 66 -9.21 15.35 -2.30
C GLN A 66 -8.20 14.21 -2.35
N THR A 67 -8.00 13.57 -1.20
CA THR A 67 -7.31 12.28 -1.09
C THR A 67 -8.35 11.20 -0.81
N ILE A 68 -8.43 10.19 -1.67
CA ILE A 68 -9.31 9.03 -1.48
C ILE A 68 -8.45 7.84 -1.05
N TYR A 69 -8.72 7.31 0.13
CA TYR A 69 -8.06 6.12 0.63
C TYR A 69 -8.81 4.86 0.18
N VAL A 70 -8.07 3.92 -0.41
CA VAL A 70 -8.57 2.60 -0.83
C VAL A 70 -7.72 1.57 -0.08
N ASP A 71 -7.97 1.43 1.22
CA ASP A 71 -7.06 0.78 2.16
C ASP A 71 -7.72 -0.32 3.01
N GLY A 72 -8.95 -0.74 2.66
CA GLY A 72 -9.71 -1.74 3.41
C GLY A 72 -10.12 -1.27 4.82
N GLY A 73 -10.13 0.04 5.07
CA GLY A 73 -10.50 0.65 6.34
C GLY A 73 -9.33 0.85 7.31
N PHE A 74 -8.09 0.70 6.85
CA PHE A 74 -6.88 0.81 7.69
C PHE A 74 -6.82 2.13 8.46
N LEU A 75 -7.18 3.26 7.84
CA LEU A 75 -7.19 4.57 8.50
C LEU A 75 -8.45 4.88 9.33
N ALA A 76 -9.47 4.02 9.27
CA ALA A 76 -10.74 4.25 9.97
C ALA A 76 -10.83 3.60 11.36
N ASN A 77 -9.76 2.92 11.80
CA ASN A 77 -9.72 2.06 12.99
C ASN A 77 -8.96 2.69 14.17
#